data_AF-A0A1S2N4J3-F1
#
_entry.id   AF-A0A1S2N4J3-F1
#
_cell.length_a   1.000
_cell.length_b   1.000
_cell.length_c   1.000
_cell.angle_alpha   90.00
_cell.angle_beta   90.00
_cell.angle_gamma   90.00
#
_symmetry.space_group_name_H-M   'P 1'
#
loop_
_entity.id
_entity.type
_entity.pdbx_description
1 polymer ?
#
loop_
_entity_poly.entity_id
_entity_poly.type
_entity_poly.pdbx_seq_one_letter_code
_entity_poly.pdbx_strand_id
1 'polypeptide(L)'
;MKAILPVIAAATLIAGCAATPAPSDSRDQFMATLQGMCGQRFEGAQSYAVDPNNEFAGKKISTQVHCSPTDIRMPVQVGEDRSRTWIFTRPQAGLELRHDHRHADGTPDKVTMYGGMAKEGGTARSQAFQADKYTADLVPGAETNVWTVSLSEDGKTLTYRLERHARPRAEFVLQRVPG
;
A
#
# COMPACT_ATOMS: atom_id res chain seq x y z
N MET A 1 2.49 -34.92 76.12
CA MET A 1 3.40 -34.63 74.98
C MET A 1 2.66 -34.90 73.68
N LYS A 2 2.91 -34.03 72.68
CA LYS A 2 2.42 -34.01 71.29
C LYS A 2 1.06 -33.33 71.04
N ALA A 3 1.14 -32.03 70.79
CA ALA A 3 0.09 -31.20 70.19
C ALA A 3 0.14 -31.34 68.65
N ILE A 4 -1.03 -31.36 68.01
CA ILE A 4 -1.20 -31.45 66.56
C ILE A 4 -1.49 -30.04 66.04
N LEU A 5 -0.61 -29.49 65.20
CA LEU A 5 -0.85 -28.22 64.50
C LEU A 5 -1.63 -28.46 63.19
N PRO A 6 -2.62 -27.62 62.85
CA PRO A 6 -3.24 -27.63 61.53
C PRO A 6 -2.39 -26.81 60.54
N VAL A 7 -2.11 -27.39 59.38
CA VAL A 7 -1.48 -26.70 58.25
C VAL A 7 -2.57 -25.95 57.49
N ILE A 8 -2.51 -24.61 57.51
CA ILE A 8 -3.36 -23.74 56.70
C ILE A 8 -2.71 -23.62 55.31
N ALA A 9 -3.35 -24.19 54.29
CA ALA A 9 -2.95 -24.04 52.91
C ALA A 9 -3.40 -22.65 52.40
N ALA A 10 -2.44 -21.75 52.19
CA ALA A 10 -2.69 -20.45 51.56
C ALA A 10 -2.77 -20.61 50.04
N ALA A 11 -3.95 -20.35 49.47
CA ALA A 11 -4.14 -20.31 48.02
C ALA A 11 -3.66 -18.95 47.47
N THR A 12 -2.53 -18.96 46.77
CA THR A 12 -2.01 -17.80 46.03
C THR A 12 -2.79 -17.61 44.72
N LEU A 13 -3.61 -16.57 44.67
CA LEU A 13 -4.25 -16.09 43.45
C LEU A 13 -3.19 -15.39 42.58
N ILE A 14 -2.75 -16.06 41.51
CA ILE A 14 -1.91 -15.46 40.47
C ILE A 14 -2.82 -14.58 39.61
N ALA A 15 -2.85 -13.28 39.90
CA ALA A 15 -3.45 -12.28 39.02
C ALA A 15 -2.56 -12.14 37.77
N GLY A 16 -2.90 -12.86 36.70
CA GLY A 16 -2.26 -12.72 35.40
C GLY A 16 -2.58 -11.35 34.82
N CYS A 17 -1.59 -10.47 34.71
CA CYS A 17 -1.69 -9.27 33.89
C CYS A 17 -1.96 -9.69 32.44
N ALA A 18 -3.21 -9.57 31.99
CA ALA A 18 -3.53 -9.62 30.58
C ALA A 18 -2.89 -8.39 29.92
N ALA A 19 -1.74 -8.56 29.27
CA ALA A 19 -1.13 -7.52 28.47
C ALA A 19 -2.08 -7.23 27.29
N THR A 20 -2.58 -6.00 27.23
CA THR A 20 -3.35 -5.53 26.07
C THR A 20 -2.48 -5.65 24.83
N PRO A 21 -2.91 -6.34 23.76
CA PRO A 21 -2.11 -6.43 22.54
C PRO A 21 -1.84 -5.02 22.02
N ALA A 22 -0.60 -4.78 21.57
CA ALA A 22 -0.22 -3.51 20.98
C ALA A 22 -1.16 -3.18 19.80
N PRO A 23 -1.48 -1.89 19.58
CA PRO A 23 -2.27 -1.50 18.42
C PRO A 23 -1.63 -2.04 17.15
N SER A 24 -2.42 -2.74 16.33
CA SER A 24 -1.94 -3.30 15.07
C SER A 24 -1.55 -2.15 14.12
N ASP A 25 -0.33 -2.23 13.55
CA ASP A 25 0.18 -1.23 12.61
C ASP A 25 -0.74 -1.16 11.38
N SER A 26 -1.26 0.03 11.08
CA SER A 26 -2.10 0.29 9.90
C SER A 26 -1.47 -0.17 8.59
N ARG A 27 -0.13 -0.18 8.52
CA ARG A 27 0.63 -0.63 7.35
C ARG A 27 0.53 -2.14 7.17
N ASP A 28 0.58 -2.90 8.26
CA ASP A 28 0.37 -4.35 8.26
C ASP A 28 -1.07 -4.69 7.89
N GLN A 29 -2.03 -3.92 8.42
CA GLN A 29 -3.44 -4.07 8.06
C GLN A 29 -3.68 -3.78 6.58
N PHE A 30 -3.04 -2.75 6.03
CA PHE A 30 -3.16 -2.42 4.61
C PHE A 30 -2.58 -3.52 3.72
N MET A 31 -1.40 -4.05 4.07
CA MET A 31 -0.83 -5.22 3.39
C MET A 31 -1.76 -6.43 3.45
N ALA A 32 -2.35 -6.71 4.62
CA ALA A 32 -3.32 -7.80 4.76
C ALA A 32 -4.58 -7.57 3.91
N THR A 33 -5.07 -6.33 3.81
CA THR A 33 -6.19 -5.96 2.93
C THR A 33 -5.85 -6.26 1.47
N LEU A 34 -4.69 -5.81 0.98
CA LEU A 34 -4.27 -6.09 -0.39
C LEU A 34 -4.07 -7.59 -0.63
N GLN A 35 -3.49 -8.31 0.34
CA GLN A 35 -3.32 -9.76 0.27
C GLN A 35 -4.67 -10.49 0.12
N GLY A 36 -5.70 -10.04 0.85
CA GLY A 36 -7.06 -10.57 0.73
C GLY A 36 -7.74 -10.28 -0.62
N MET A 37 -7.13 -9.42 -1.44
CA MET A 37 -7.59 -9.10 -2.80
C MET A 37 -6.76 -9.79 -3.88
N CYS A 38 -5.86 -10.72 -3.54
CA CYS A 38 -5.07 -11.47 -4.52
C CYS A 38 -5.93 -12.06 -5.65
N GLY A 39 -5.52 -11.85 -6.90
CA GLY A 39 -6.22 -12.26 -8.11
C GLY A 39 -7.35 -11.32 -8.54
N GLN A 40 -7.81 -10.39 -7.68
CA GLN A 40 -8.86 -9.43 -8.06
C GLN A 40 -8.32 -8.43 -9.07
N ARG A 41 -9.19 -8.06 -10.02
CA ARG A 41 -8.89 -7.15 -11.11
C ARG A 41 -9.71 -5.87 -10.97
N PHE A 42 -9.09 -4.75 -11.30
CA PHE A 42 -9.71 -3.42 -11.25
C PHE A 42 -9.54 -2.73 -12.60
N GLU A 43 -10.57 -2.02 -13.05
CA GLU A 43 -10.59 -1.25 -14.30
C GLU A 43 -11.23 0.12 -14.09
N GLY A 44 -10.71 1.12 -14.78
CA GLY A 44 -11.25 2.46 -14.76
C GLY A 44 -10.44 3.39 -15.64
N ALA A 45 -10.27 4.63 -15.19
CA ALA A 45 -9.56 5.65 -15.96
C ALA A 45 -9.00 6.74 -15.04
N GLN A 46 -8.31 7.70 -15.65
CA GLN A 46 -7.94 8.94 -14.99
C GLN A 46 -9.18 9.79 -14.70
N SER A 47 -9.40 10.10 -13.43
CA SER A 47 -10.48 11.00 -12.96
C SER A 47 -10.00 12.45 -12.91
N TYR A 48 -8.69 12.66 -12.68
CA TYR A 48 -8.09 13.98 -12.60
C TYR A 48 -6.65 13.97 -13.09
N ALA A 49 -6.23 15.06 -13.75
CA ALA A 49 -4.83 15.42 -13.95
C ALA A 49 -4.66 16.92 -14.14
N VAL A 50 -3.50 17.43 -13.74
CA VAL A 50 -3.12 18.82 -13.99
C VAL A 50 -2.96 19.12 -15.49
N ASP A 51 -2.43 18.16 -16.24
CA ASP A 51 -2.41 18.19 -17.70
C ASP A 51 -3.45 17.18 -18.19
N PRO A 52 -4.60 17.62 -18.71
CA PRO A 52 -5.66 16.72 -19.16
C PRO A 52 -5.31 15.96 -20.45
N ASN A 53 -4.23 16.30 -21.16
CA ASN A 53 -3.81 15.66 -22.41
C ASN A 53 -2.60 14.73 -22.22
N ASN A 54 -2.31 14.33 -20.98
CA ASN A 54 -1.21 13.43 -20.67
C ASN A 54 -1.38 12.02 -21.27
N GLU A 55 -0.38 11.17 -21.10
CA GLU A 55 -0.36 9.82 -21.67
C GLU A 55 -1.49 8.87 -21.21
N PHE A 56 -2.19 9.18 -20.11
CA PHE A 56 -3.31 8.41 -19.58
C PHE A 56 -4.67 8.91 -20.09
N ALA A 57 -4.73 10.10 -20.70
CA ALA A 57 -5.97 10.76 -21.10
C ALA A 57 -6.79 9.89 -22.07
N GLY A 58 -8.08 9.70 -21.75
CA GLY A 58 -9.02 8.93 -22.56
C GLY A 58 -8.73 7.42 -22.65
N LYS A 59 -7.74 6.90 -21.91
CA LYS A 59 -7.38 5.48 -21.94
C LYS A 59 -7.98 4.72 -20.76
N LYS A 60 -8.39 3.48 -21.01
CA LYS A 60 -8.71 2.52 -19.96
C LYS A 60 -7.44 2.22 -19.17
N ILE A 61 -7.53 2.27 -17.85
CA ILE A 61 -6.49 1.83 -16.92
C ILE A 61 -6.99 0.55 -16.26
N SER A 62 -6.15 -0.48 -16.23
CA SER A 62 -6.49 -1.75 -15.57
C SER A 62 -5.34 -2.30 -14.77
N THR A 63 -5.65 -2.98 -13.67
CA THR A 63 -4.67 -3.65 -12.82
C THR A 63 -5.22 -4.94 -12.22
N GLN A 64 -4.33 -5.84 -11.82
CA GLN A 64 -4.66 -7.06 -11.09
C GLN A 64 -3.71 -7.18 -9.89
N VAL A 65 -4.23 -7.64 -8.75
CA VAL A 65 -3.43 -7.84 -7.55
C VAL A 65 -2.72 -9.19 -7.64
N HIS A 66 -1.39 -9.20 -7.70
CA HIS A 66 -0.57 -10.40 -7.62
C HIS A 66 0.19 -10.41 -6.31
N CYS A 67 0.05 -11.47 -5.52
CA CYS A 67 0.73 -11.59 -4.25
C CYS A 67 1.81 -12.67 -4.29
N SER A 68 2.92 -12.38 -3.61
CA SER A 68 3.97 -13.33 -3.29
C SER A 68 4.23 -13.33 -1.78
N PRO A 69 5.10 -14.22 -1.25
CA PRO A 69 5.49 -14.16 0.16
C PRO A 69 6.19 -12.86 0.56
N THR A 70 6.76 -12.12 -0.39
CA THR A 70 7.64 -10.96 -0.12
C THR A 70 7.07 -9.63 -0.60
N ASP A 71 6.17 -9.65 -1.59
CA ASP A 71 5.63 -8.44 -2.20
C ASP A 71 4.20 -8.63 -2.73
N ILE A 72 3.56 -7.50 -2.98
CA ILE A 72 2.32 -7.41 -3.75
C ILE A 72 2.62 -6.55 -4.98
N ARG A 73 2.33 -7.08 -6.16
CA ARG A 73 2.58 -6.43 -7.44
C ARG A 73 1.27 -6.21 -8.17
N MET A 74 1.11 -5.00 -8.69
CA MET A 74 -0.08 -4.56 -9.40
C MET A 74 0.37 -3.97 -10.74
N PRO A 75 0.49 -4.80 -11.81
CA PRO A 75 0.75 -4.30 -13.15
C PRO A 75 -0.32 -3.29 -13.54
N VAL A 76 0.09 -2.14 -14.07
CA VAL A 76 -0.79 -1.06 -14.48
C VAL A 76 -0.74 -0.98 -15.99
N GLN A 77 -1.81 -1.46 -16.63
CA GLN A 77 -1.98 -1.37 -18.06
C GLN A 77 -2.78 -0.11 -18.40
N VAL A 78 -2.28 0.68 -19.37
CA VAL A 78 -2.86 1.95 -19.83
C VAL A 78 -3.12 1.84 -21.33
N GLY A 79 -4.35 1.54 -21.71
CA GLY A 79 -4.65 1.08 -23.08
C GLY A 79 -3.81 -0.17 -23.39
N GLU A 80 -2.94 -0.10 -24.40
CA GLU A 80 -2.04 -1.19 -24.78
C GLU A 80 -0.68 -1.16 -24.04
N ASP A 81 -0.38 -0.08 -23.33
CA ASP A 81 0.89 0.07 -22.63
C ASP A 81 0.89 -0.74 -21.32
N ARG A 82 1.84 -1.66 -21.17
CA ARG A 82 2.00 -2.57 -20.01
C ARG A 82 3.32 -2.36 -19.27
N SER A 83 3.95 -1.20 -19.47
CA SER A 83 5.30 -0.90 -18.95
C SER A 83 5.38 -0.74 -17.44
N ARG A 84 4.26 -0.58 -16.72
CA ARG A 84 4.24 -0.08 -15.35
C ARG A 84 3.76 -1.14 -14.37
N THR A 85 4.35 -1.18 -13.19
CA THR A 85 3.89 -2.01 -12.06
C THR A 85 4.03 -1.24 -10.76
N TRP A 86 2.96 -1.19 -9.96
CA TRP A 86 3.05 -0.78 -8.55
C TRP A 86 3.50 -1.98 -7.73
N ILE A 87 4.50 -1.78 -6.88
CA ILE A 87 5.06 -2.83 -6.02
C ILE A 87 4.96 -2.35 -4.57
N PHE A 88 4.32 -3.16 -3.74
CA PHE A 88 4.22 -2.94 -2.30
C PHE A 88 5.07 -3.97 -1.57
N THR A 89 5.95 -3.49 -0.69
CA THR A 89 6.82 -4.32 0.15
C THR A 89 6.72 -3.88 1.61
N ARG A 90 7.00 -4.80 2.53
CA ARG A 90 7.00 -4.53 3.97
C ARG A 90 8.40 -4.76 4.57
N PRO A 91 9.40 -3.91 4.26
CA PRO A 91 10.69 -3.98 4.93
C PRO A 91 10.57 -3.62 6.43
N GLN A 92 11.64 -3.84 7.20
CA GLN A 92 11.67 -3.47 8.62
C GLN A 92 11.37 -1.98 8.85
N ALA A 93 11.72 -1.11 7.90
CA ALA A 93 11.49 0.32 7.96
C ALA A 93 10.01 0.74 7.83
N GLY A 94 9.11 -0.17 7.46
CA GLY A 94 7.67 0.10 7.32
C GLY A 94 7.08 -0.49 6.05
N LEU A 95 6.18 0.24 5.40
CA LEU A 95 5.54 -0.15 4.15
C LEU A 95 6.03 0.77 3.04
N GLU A 96 6.43 0.18 1.92
CA GLU A 96 7.02 0.87 0.78
C GLU A 96 6.15 0.69 -0.46
N LEU A 97 6.08 1.73 -1.30
CA LEU A 97 5.56 1.68 -2.65
C LEU A 97 6.69 2.01 -3.63
N ARG A 98 6.82 1.20 -4.68
CA ARG A 98 7.71 1.43 -5.82
C ARG A 98 6.96 1.34 -7.14
N HIS A 99 7.40 2.11 -8.13
CA HIS A 99 6.89 2.11 -9.49
C HIS A 99 7.95 1.49 -10.40
N ASP A 100 7.77 0.25 -10.82
CA ASP A 100 8.66 -0.40 -11.78
C ASP A 100 8.19 -0.09 -13.20
N HIS A 101 9.04 0.59 -13.95
CA HIS A 101 8.85 0.93 -15.35
C HIS A 101 9.84 0.14 -16.20
N ARG A 102 9.32 -0.52 -17.24
CA ARG A 102 10.08 -1.36 -18.17
C ARG A 102 9.86 -0.94 -19.61
N HIS A 103 10.90 -1.10 -20.42
CA HIS A 103 10.77 -1.09 -21.87
C HIS A 103 10.00 -2.32 -22.36
N ALA A 104 9.58 -2.32 -23.64
CA ALA A 104 8.81 -3.42 -24.23
C ALA A 104 9.56 -4.76 -24.24
N ASP A 105 10.89 -4.74 -24.19
CA ASP A 105 11.76 -5.92 -24.08
C ASP A 105 11.95 -6.41 -22.62
N GLY A 106 11.32 -5.75 -21.64
CA GLY A 106 11.38 -6.08 -20.21
C GLY A 106 12.59 -5.49 -19.47
N THR A 107 13.49 -4.78 -20.16
CA THR A 107 14.61 -4.10 -19.51
C THR A 107 14.13 -2.89 -18.68
N PRO A 108 14.79 -2.56 -17.56
CA PRO A 108 14.42 -1.39 -16.75
C PRO A 108 14.50 -0.08 -17.53
N ASP A 109 13.48 0.76 -17.42
CA ASP A 109 13.54 2.14 -17.88
C ASP A 109 14.55 2.95 -17.03
N LYS A 110 15.08 4.05 -17.57
CA LYS A 110 15.95 4.96 -16.82
C LYS A 110 15.25 5.58 -15.61
N VAL A 111 13.94 5.84 -15.72
CA VAL A 111 13.09 6.38 -14.66
C VAL A 111 12.19 5.27 -14.14
N THR A 112 12.74 4.43 -13.27
CA THR A 112 12.07 3.27 -12.67
C THR A 112 12.37 3.20 -11.18
N MET A 113 11.65 2.33 -10.45
CA MET A 113 11.79 2.07 -9.02
C MET A 113 11.69 3.32 -8.11
N TYR A 114 11.04 4.37 -8.59
CA TYR A 114 10.74 5.55 -7.78
C TYR A 114 9.51 5.29 -6.90
N GLY A 115 9.40 6.02 -5.79
CA GLY A 115 8.36 5.86 -4.78
C GLY A 115 8.83 6.28 -3.40
N GLY A 116 8.45 5.52 -2.37
CA GLY A 116 8.94 5.76 -1.02
C GLY A 116 8.08 5.11 0.06
N MET A 117 8.23 5.60 1.29
CA MET A 117 7.68 4.98 2.49
C MET A 117 6.32 5.54 2.88
N ALA A 118 5.46 4.67 3.39
CA ALA A 118 4.18 5.03 3.97
C ALA A 118 4.37 5.90 5.21
N LYS A 119 3.73 7.08 5.19
CA LYS A 119 3.62 7.99 6.34
C LYS A 119 2.83 7.33 7.48
N GLU A 120 2.93 7.91 8.66
CA GLU A 120 2.03 7.56 9.76
C GLU A 120 0.61 8.07 9.50
N GLY A 121 -0.36 7.56 10.27
CA GLY A 121 -1.76 7.98 10.19
C GLY A 121 -2.56 7.37 9.04
N GLY A 122 -2.05 6.32 8.40
CA GLY A 122 -2.80 5.50 7.45
C GLY A 122 -3.87 4.62 8.12
N THR A 123 -4.57 3.85 7.30
CA THR A 123 -5.58 2.88 7.74
C THR A 123 -5.37 1.54 7.03
N ALA A 124 -6.13 0.52 7.43
CA ALA A 124 -6.22 -0.76 6.72
C ALA A 124 -6.61 -0.62 5.23
N ARG A 125 -7.18 0.50 4.81
CA ARG A 125 -7.67 0.73 3.44
C ARG A 125 -7.07 1.95 2.76
N SER A 126 -6.15 2.68 3.40
CA SER A 126 -5.56 3.87 2.80
C SER A 126 -4.17 4.13 3.36
N GLN A 127 -3.18 4.23 2.47
CA GLN A 127 -1.81 4.56 2.83
C GLN A 127 -1.27 5.65 1.91
N ALA A 128 -0.52 6.60 2.49
CA ALA A 128 0.11 7.70 1.77
C ALA A 128 1.63 7.54 1.83
N PHE A 129 2.28 7.50 0.67
CA PHE A 129 3.68 7.19 0.47
C PHE A 129 4.41 8.46 0.06
N GLN A 130 5.33 8.94 0.88
CA GLN A 130 6.12 10.13 0.58
C GLN A 130 7.33 9.75 -0.26
N ALA A 131 7.64 10.56 -1.29
CA ALA A 131 8.84 10.43 -2.08
C ALA A 131 10.10 10.36 -1.21
N ASP A 132 10.93 9.35 -1.47
CA ASP A 132 12.23 9.20 -0.85
C ASP A 132 13.32 9.99 -1.59
N LYS A 133 14.54 9.95 -1.03
CA LYS A 133 15.69 10.62 -1.63
C LYS A 133 15.98 10.10 -3.05
N TYR A 134 15.91 8.79 -3.27
CA TYR A 134 16.14 8.20 -4.59
C TYR A 134 15.21 8.80 -5.64
N THR A 135 13.93 8.92 -5.31
CA THR A 135 12.91 9.54 -6.16
C THR A 135 13.20 11.02 -6.42
N ALA A 136 13.55 11.78 -5.39
CA ALA A 136 13.86 13.20 -5.51
C ALA A 136 15.08 13.45 -6.42
N ASP A 137 16.10 12.59 -6.31
CA ASP A 137 17.30 12.68 -7.14
C ASP A 137 17.02 12.25 -8.60
N LEU A 138 16.11 11.28 -8.80
CA LEU A 138 15.78 10.73 -10.11
C LEU A 138 14.82 11.60 -10.93
N VAL A 139 13.81 12.20 -10.28
CA VAL A 139 12.75 12.95 -10.95
C VAL A 139 12.73 14.39 -10.44
N PRO A 140 13.17 15.37 -11.25
CA PRO A 140 13.17 16.77 -10.86
C PRO A 140 11.78 17.26 -10.38
N GLY A 141 11.73 17.84 -9.19
CA GLY A 141 10.50 18.36 -8.58
C GLY A 141 9.61 17.30 -7.93
N ALA A 142 10.05 16.05 -7.81
CA ALA A 142 9.29 14.97 -7.18
C ALA A 142 9.49 14.88 -5.65
N GLU A 143 10.35 15.70 -5.04
CA GLU A 143 10.67 15.66 -3.61
C GLU A 143 9.45 15.87 -2.68
N THR A 144 8.42 16.54 -3.20
CA THR A 144 7.16 16.76 -2.48
C THR A 144 6.05 15.83 -2.93
N ASN A 145 6.36 14.84 -3.78
CA ASN A 145 5.35 13.88 -4.21
C ASN A 145 4.84 13.06 -3.02
N VAL A 146 3.53 12.89 -2.98
CA VAL A 146 2.86 11.93 -2.10
C VAL A 146 1.90 11.11 -2.94
N TRP A 147 2.09 9.80 -2.94
CA TRP A 147 1.16 8.87 -3.56
C TRP A 147 0.22 8.33 -2.51
N THR A 148 -1.09 8.40 -2.74
CA THR A 148 -2.08 7.75 -1.88
C THR A 148 -2.71 6.60 -2.64
N VAL A 149 -2.72 5.42 -2.04
CA VAL A 149 -3.47 4.26 -2.52
C VAL A 149 -4.56 3.97 -1.51
N SER A 150 -5.82 3.96 -1.96
CA SER A 150 -6.96 3.74 -1.08
C SER A 150 -8.03 2.83 -1.69
N LEU A 151 -8.79 2.20 -0.82
CA LEU A 151 -9.92 1.33 -1.16
C LEU A 151 -11.20 1.89 -0.51
N SER A 152 -12.32 1.81 -1.23
CA SER A 152 -13.65 2.06 -0.67
C SER A 152 -13.96 1.08 0.46
N GLU A 153 -14.94 1.40 1.30
CA GLU A 153 -15.32 0.55 2.44
C GLU A 153 -15.71 -0.87 2.03
N ASP A 154 -16.37 -1.03 0.87
CA ASP A 154 -16.75 -2.32 0.29
C ASP A 154 -15.64 -2.98 -0.54
N GLY A 155 -14.47 -2.34 -0.64
CA GLY A 155 -13.31 -2.82 -1.39
C GLY A 155 -13.52 -2.90 -2.90
N LYS A 156 -14.56 -2.26 -3.45
CA LYS A 156 -14.85 -2.30 -4.89
C LYS A 156 -14.21 -1.16 -5.67
N THR A 157 -13.85 -0.05 -5.03
CA THR A 157 -13.14 1.05 -5.68
C THR A 157 -11.72 1.10 -5.16
N LEU A 158 -10.75 1.03 -6.07
CA LEU A 158 -9.34 1.32 -5.82
C LEU A 158 -9.02 2.70 -6.39
N THR A 159 -8.51 3.59 -5.55
CA THR A 159 -8.08 4.93 -5.96
C THR A 159 -6.57 5.05 -5.79
N TYR A 160 -5.91 5.54 -6.84
CA TYR A 160 -4.52 5.96 -6.80
C TYR A 160 -4.46 7.45 -7.06
N ARG A 161 -3.82 8.20 -6.16
CA ARG A 161 -3.75 9.67 -6.24
C ARG A 161 -2.32 10.14 -6.04
N LEU A 162 -1.88 11.06 -6.88
CA LEU A 162 -0.61 11.75 -6.76
C LEU A 162 -0.87 13.21 -6.37
N GLU A 163 -0.23 13.64 -5.28
CA GLU A 163 -0.11 15.03 -4.88
C GLU A 163 1.34 15.50 -5.05
N ARG A 164 1.52 16.79 -5.35
CA ARG A 164 2.81 17.47 -5.36
C ARG A 164 2.63 18.87 -4.77
N HIS A 165 3.52 19.29 -3.88
CA HIS A 165 3.38 20.52 -3.09
C HIS A 165 1.99 20.63 -2.41
N ALA A 166 1.52 19.50 -1.84
CA ALA A 166 0.20 19.39 -1.21
C ALA A 166 -0.99 19.79 -2.12
N ARG A 167 -0.82 19.67 -3.45
CA ARG A 167 -1.87 19.90 -4.44
C ARG A 167 -2.07 18.66 -5.29
N PRO A 168 -3.31 18.30 -5.66
CA PRO A 168 -3.58 17.20 -6.58
C PRO A 168 -2.83 17.38 -7.89
N ARG A 169 -2.30 16.28 -8.44
CA ARG A 169 -1.59 16.27 -9.72
C ARG A 169 -2.11 15.22 -10.69
N ALA A 170 -2.50 14.06 -10.20
CA ALA A 170 -3.20 13.03 -10.95
C ALA A 170 -4.04 12.15 -10.02
N GLU A 171 -5.13 11.59 -10.53
CA GLU A 171 -5.94 10.59 -9.83
C GLU A 171 -6.49 9.56 -10.83
N PHE A 172 -6.42 8.29 -10.44
CA PHE A 172 -7.04 7.17 -11.13
C PHE A 172 -8.08 6.55 -10.19
N VAL A 173 -9.28 6.30 -10.71
CA VAL A 173 -10.35 5.62 -9.99
C VAL A 173 -10.71 4.35 -10.75
N LEU A 174 -10.49 3.20 -10.11
CA LEU A 174 -10.61 1.88 -10.72
C LEU A 174 -11.65 1.05 -9.94
N GLN A 175 -12.61 0.49 -10.66
CA GLN A 175 -13.67 -0.36 -10.11
C GLN A 175 -13.28 -1.83 -10.24
N ARG A 176 -13.56 -2.63 -9.21
CA ARG A 176 -13.34 -4.07 -9.21
C ARG A 176 -14.22 -4.70 -10.26
N VAL A 177 -13.61 -5.47 -11.15
CA VAL A 177 -14.31 -6.26 -12.15
C VAL A 177 -14.79 -7.56 -11.51
N PRO A 178 -16.05 -7.97 -11.73
CA PRO A 178 -16.50 -9.30 -11.34
C PRO A 178 -15.60 -10.38 -11.97
N GLY A 179 -15.24 -11.38 -11.15
CA GLY A 179 -14.50 -12.57 -11.59
C GLY A 179 -15.42 -13.59 -12.26
#